data_AF-A0A0G3BV62-F1
#
_entry.id   AF-A0A0G3BV62-F1
#
_cell.length_a   1.000
_cell.length_b   1.000
_cell.length_c   1.000
_cell.angle_alpha   90.00
_cell.angle_beta   90.00
_cell.angle_gamma   90.00
#
_symmetry.space_group_name_H-M   'P 1'
#
loop_
_entity.id
_entity.type
_entity.pdbx_description
1 polymer ?
#
loop_
_entity_poly.entity_id
_entity_poly.type
_entity_poly.pdbx_seq_one_letter_code
_entity_poly.pdbx_strand_id
1 'polypeptide(L)'
;MNQQTHVPVDRPDDEQATTGTGRQTGASSELTRGVIQQVGEVERPPEQAERSMTVSTPSGLCRARLATSCLTLPAVGDVVLLASHGTNVYVLAVLARSSAEPLVLSSDRDTTWAVQGHLAVRATGGVDLAGAEQLRLKAGHLRMEAQRVDIVTDRLGVFSRFAQWVAERLETTATSLRQVSQTHTMHTKGYHRQVDELESVRAGHIDLRAREMLHIHAQHSVIKSRELVKIDGTQIQVG
;
A
#
# COMPACT_ATOMS: atom_id res chain seq x y z
N MET A 1 27.24 30.78 19.53
CA MET A 1 26.36 31.96 19.62
C MET A 1 25.07 31.54 20.31
N ASN A 2 25.12 31.36 21.64
CA ASN A 2 23.99 30.98 22.47
C ASN A 2 23.78 32.12 23.46
N GLN A 3 22.66 32.84 23.36
CA GLN A 3 22.24 33.83 24.34
C GLN A 3 20.95 33.33 24.99
N GLN A 4 21.05 32.95 26.25
CA GLN A 4 19.95 32.73 27.17
C GLN A 4 19.93 33.94 28.10
N THR A 5 18.92 34.79 27.97
CA THR A 5 18.79 36.01 28.76
C THR A 5 17.85 35.75 29.93
N HIS A 6 18.42 35.89 31.13
CA HIS A 6 17.77 35.86 32.44
C HIS A 6 17.04 37.20 32.65
N VAL A 7 15.81 37.18 33.17
CA VAL A 7 15.12 38.39 33.68
C VAL A 7 14.52 38.06 35.06
N PRO A 8 14.62 38.96 36.07
CA PRO A 8 14.32 38.65 37.46
C PRO A 8 12.90 39.05 37.89
N VAL A 9 12.51 38.50 39.04
CA VAL A 9 11.32 38.78 39.84
C VAL A 9 11.44 40.14 40.52
N ASP A 10 10.35 40.92 40.51
CA ASP A 10 10.13 41.97 41.50
C ASP A 10 8.64 42.06 41.89
N ARG A 11 8.38 42.16 43.19
CA ARG A 11 7.08 42.50 43.80
C ARG A 11 7.17 43.96 44.27
N PRO A 12 6.06 44.69 44.31
CA PRO A 12 5.59 45.04 45.65
C PRO A 12 4.06 45.06 45.83
N ASP A 13 3.69 45.02 47.11
CA ASP A 13 2.37 45.18 47.69
C ASP A 13 1.77 46.57 47.46
N ASP A 14 0.43 46.65 47.43
CA ASP A 14 -0.45 47.73 47.93
C ASP A 14 -1.87 47.54 47.32
N GLU A 15 -2.99 47.99 47.86
CA GLU A 15 -3.49 48.20 49.21
C GLU A 15 -5.01 48.41 48.97
N GLN A 16 -5.83 47.74 49.78
CA GLN A 16 -7.19 48.12 50.22
C GLN A 16 -8.30 48.57 49.23
N ALA A 17 -9.37 47.75 49.25
CA ALA A 17 -10.76 48.11 49.54
C ALA A 17 -11.46 49.22 48.74
N THR A 18 -12.42 48.82 47.89
CA THR A 18 -13.67 49.57 47.71
C THR A 18 -14.88 48.65 47.77
N THR A 19 -15.83 49.09 48.58
CA THR A 19 -17.10 48.52 48.97
C THR A 19 -18.08 48.40 47.80
N GLY A 20 -18.89 47.33 47.83
CA GLY A 20 -19.82 46.99 46.77
C GLY A 20 -21.04 47.89 46.65
N THR A 21 -21.74 47.74 45.52
CA THR A 21 -23.19 47.56 45.42
C THR A 21 -23.53 47.38 43.95
N GLY A 22 -23.91 46.17 43.55
CA GLY A 22 -24.08 45.83 42.13
C GLY A 22 -24.91 44.58 41.92
N ARG A 23 -26.18 44.67 42.33
CA ARG A 23 -27.34 44.04 41.68
C ARG A 23 -27.11 42.60 41.16
N GLN A 24 -27.38 41.65 42.06
CA GLN A 24 -27.55 40.24 41.76
C GLN A 24 -28.87 40.05 40.98
N THR A 25 -28.84 40.20 39.66
CA THR A 25 -29.94 39.81 38.77
C THR A 25 -29.37 39.25 37.48
N GLY A 26 -29.46 37.93 37.30
CA GLY A 26 -29.35 37.31 35.97
C GLY A 26 -28.24 36.27 35.73
N ALA A 27 -27.62 35.68 36.76
CA ALA A 27 -26.63 34.60 36.58
C ALA A 27 -27.21 33.22 36.92
N SER A 28 -28.26 32.80 36.21
CA SER A 28 -28.92 31.51 36.50
C SER A 28 -29.46 30.78 35.25
N SER A 29 -28.76 30.83 34.11
CA SER A 29 -29.13 29.96 32.97
C SER A 29 -27.98 29.26 32.24
N GLU A 30 -26.71 29.49 32.60
CA GLU A 30 -25.56 28.91 31.86
C GLU A 30 -24.91 27.68 32.52
N LEU A 31 -25.31 27.30 33.74
CA LEU A 31 -24.64 26.25 34.53
C LEU A 31 -25.09 24.80 34.25
N THR A 32 -25.91 24.56 33.22
CA THR A 32 -26.33 23.19 32.83
C THR A 32 -26.47 23.04 31.30
N ARG A 33 -25.41 23.37 30.55
CA ARG A 33 -25.20 22.79 29.20
C ARG A 33 -24.17 21.67 29.26
N GLY A 34 -24.32 20.77 30.23
CA GLY A 34 -23.51 19.56 30.32
C GLY A 34 -23.76 18.66 29.11
N VAL A 35 -22.73 17.96 28.67
CA VAL A 35 -22.89 16.87 27.70
C VAL A 35 -23.54 15.70 28.45
N ILE A 36 -24.65 15.20 27.94
CA ILE A 36 -25.31 14.00 28.47
C ILE A 36 -24.88 12.82 27.61
N GLN A 37 -24.26 11.81 28.21
CA GLN A 37 -23.96 10.55 27.54
C GLN A 37 -24.95 9.47 27.96
N GLN A 38 -25.48 8.73 27.00
CA GLN A 38 -26.42 7.64 27.25
C GLN A 38 -26.27 6.53 26.22
N VAL A 39 -26.71 5.33 26.59
CA VAL A 39 -26.78 4.18 25.68
C VAL A 39 -28.16 4.16 25.02
N GLY A 40 -28.20 3.81 23.73
CA GLY A 40 -29.44 3.57 23.00
C GLY A 40 -29.29 2.44 21.99
N GLU A 41 -30.41 2.08 21.36
CA GLU A 41 -30.48 1.06 20.32
C GLU A 41 -30.92 1.69 19.01
N VAL A 42 -30.23 1.39 17.91
CA VAL A 42 -30.55 1.95 16.60
C VAL A 42 -31.84 1.33 16.07
N GLU A 43 -32.87 2.15 15.89
CA GLU A 43 -34.16 1.70 15.36
C GLU A 43 -34.22 1.86 13.83
N ARG A 44 -33.60 2.93 13.32
CA ARG A 44 -33.47 3.17 11.88
C ARG A 44 -32.02 3.49 11.57
N PRO A 45 -31.43 2.87 10.53
CA PRO A 45 -30.04 3.08 10.19
C PRO A 45 -29.85 4.50 9.62
N PRO A 46 -28.60 4.99 9.52
CA PRO A 46 -28.33 6.31 8.93
C PRO A 46 -28.78 6.40 7.48
N GLU A 47 -29.55 7.45 7.15
CA GLU A 47 -29.81 7.82 5.76
C GLU A 47 -28.51 8.31 5.10
N GLN A 48 -28.19 7.76 3.91
CA GLN A 48 -26.87 7.94 3.26
C GLN A 48 -26.47 9.40 3.05
N ALA A 49 -27.43 10.31 2.82
CA ALA A 49 -27.14 11.72 2.53
C ALA A 49 -26.85 12.55 3.80
N GLU A 50 -27.47 12.23 4.94
CA GLU A 50 -27.42 13.10 6.13
C GLU A 50 -26.69 12.47 7.33
N ARG A 51 -26.29 11.18 7.21
CA ARG A 51 -25.71 10.36 8.30
C ARG A 51 -26.51 10.49 9.61
N SER A 52 -27.82 10.69 9.47
CA SER A 52 -28.78 10.89 10.55
C SER A 52 -29.61 9.62 10.73
N MET A 53 -29.83 9.21 11.97
CA MET A 53 -30.48 7.96 12.34
C MET A 53 -31.44 8.15 13.51
N THR A 54 -32.33 7.20 13.70
CA THR A 54 -33.23 7.17 14.86
C THR A 54 -32.71 6.16 15.87
N VAL A 55 -32.54 6.61 17.11
CA VAL A 55 -32.05 5.80 18.20
C VAL A 55 -33.07 5.82 19.32
N SER A 56 -33.45 4.63 19.78
CA SER A 56 -34.28 4.42 20.96
C SER A 56 -33.43 4.54 22.21
N THR A 57 -33.81 5.43 23.13
CA THR A 57 -33.14 5.61 24.42
C THR A 57 -34.15 5.46 25.56
N PRO A 58 -33.69 5.35 26.82
CA PRO A 58 -34.59 5.31 27.97
C PRO A 58 -35.51 6.55 28.10
N SER A 59 -35.11 7.68 27.51
CA SER A 59 -35.91 8.92 27.47
C SER A 59 -36.84 9.02 26.26
N GLY A 60 -36.87 8.00 25.40
CA GLY A 60 -37.68 7.95 24.18
C GLY A 60 -36.84 7.93 22.91
N LEU A 61 -37.51 8.03 21.76
CA LEU A 61 -36.84 8.08 20.46
C LEU A 61 -36.20 9.45 20.22
N CYS A 62 -34.96 9.45 19.74
CA CYS A 62 -34.28 10.67 19.33
C CYS A 62 -33.63 10.52 17.96
N ARG A 63 -33.50 11.65 17.25
CA ARG A 63 -32.73 11.73 16.01
C ARG A 63 -31.29 12.07 16.37
N ALA A 64 -30.35 11.22 15.95
CA ALA A 64 -28.93 11.39 16.18
C ALA A 64 -28.15 11.43 14.86
N ARG A 65 -27.03 12.14 14.84
CA ARG A 65 -26.08 12.15 13.72
C ARG A 65 -24.85 11.32 14.05
N LEU A 66 -24.26 10.67 13.05
CA LEU A 66 -22.97 10.03 13.24
C LEU A 66 -21.90 11.08 13.54
N ALA A 67 -21.11 10.89 14.59
CA ALA A 67 -19.96 11.74 14.87
C ALA A 67 -18.92 11.60 13.75
N THR A 68 -18.21 12.67 13.44
CA THR A 68 -17.11 12.68 12.46
C THR A 68 -16.05 11.63 12.75
N SER A 69 -15.82 11.31 14.04
CA SER A 69 -14.86 10.32 14.52
C SER A 69 -15.39 8.88 14.49
N CYS A 70 -16.70 8.67 14.31
CA CYS A 70 -17.28 7.34 14.28
C CYS A 70 -17.17 6.76 12.86
N LEU A 71 -16.23 5.83 12.67
CA LEU A 71 -15.94 5.19 11.38
C LEU A 71 -16.82 3.96 11.12
N THR A 72 -17.42 3.40 12.17
CA THR A 72 -18.37 2.29 12.07
C THR A 72 -19.75 2.82 11.70
N LEU A 73 -20.36 2.26 10.66
CA LEU A 73 -21.74 2.59 10.30
C LEU A 73 -22.71 1.79 11.19
N PRO A 74 -23.55 2.44 12.01
CA PRO A 74 -24.53 1.73 12.84
C PRO A 74 -25.62 1.09 11.98
N ALA A 75 -26.05 -0.11 12.35
CA ALA A 75 -27.14 -0.87 11.74
C ALA A 75 -28.32 -1.00 12.73
N VAL A 76 -29.50 -1.36 12.24
CA VAL A 76 -30.68 -1.60 13.10
C VAL A 76 -30.37 -2.68 14.13
N GLY A 77 -30.74 -2.42 15.39
CA GLY A 77 -30.46 -3.30 16.53
C GLY A 77 -29.06 -3.13 17.13
N ASP A 78 -28.22 -2.24 16.60
CA ASP A 78 -26.94 -1.92 17.23
C ASP A 78 -27.16 -1.15 18.53
N VAL A 79 -26.41 -1.53 19.56
CA VAL A 79 -26.30 -0.75 20.80
C VAL A 79 -25.25 0.32 20.59
N VAL A 80 -25.58 1.60 20.81
CA VAL A 80 -24.71 2.75 20.53
C VAL A 80 -24.55 3.68 21.73
N LEU A 81 -23.41 4.37 21.78
CA LEU A 81 -23.16 5.46 22.73
C LEU A 81 -23.53 6.79 22.09
N LEU A 82 -24.45 7.50 22.72
CA LEU A 82 -24.89 8.84 22.34
C LEU A 82 -24.25 9.91 23.21
N ALA A 83 -23.95 11.06 22.62
CA ALA A 83 -23.62 12.30 23.33
C ALA A 83 -24.55 13.43 22.87
N SER A 84 -25.30 13.98 23.82
CA SER A 84 -26.24 15.08 23.59
C SER A 84 -25.69 16.39 24.15
N HIS A 85 -25.73 17.45 23.34
CA HIS A 85 -25.39 18.82 23.76
C HIS A 85 -26.38 19.81 23.12
N GLY A 86 -27.23 20.40 23.97
CA GLY A 86 -28.36 21.22 23.50
C GLY A 86 -29.33 20.37 22.68
N THR A 87 -29.60 20.79 21.44
CA THR A 87 -30.47 20.08 20.49
C THR A 87 -29.73 19.04 19.65
N ASN A 88 -28.40 18.95 19.76
CA ASN A 88 -27.60 18.03 18.95
C ASN A 88 -27.39 16.72 19.69
N VAL A 89 -27.59 15.61 19.00
CA VAL A 89 -27.31 14.26 19.50
C VAL A 89 -26.36 13.59 18.51
N TYR A 90 -25.24 13.07 19.00
CA TYR A 90 -24.24 12.38 18.19
C TYR A 90 -24.05 10.94 18.63
N VAL A 91 -23.99 10.01 17.67
CA VAL A 91 -23.50 8.66 17.90
C VAL A 91 -21.97 8.69 17.89
N LEU A 92 -21.35 8.38 19.03
CA LEU A 92 -19.90 8.36 19.18
C LEU A 92 -19.30 7.00 18.82
N ALA A 93 -20.00 5.91 19.18
CA ALA A 93 -19.53 4.54 18.98
C ALA A 93 -20.70 3.56 18.88
N VAL A 94 -20.50 2.49 18.11
CA VAL A 94 -21.29 1.25 18.20
C VAL A 94 -20.65 0.38 19.28
N LEU A 95 -21.39 0.11 20.35
CA LEU A 95 -20.93 -0.63 21.53
C LEU A 95 -21.08 -2.14 21.35
N ALA A 96 -22.18 -2.59 20.73
CA ALA A 96 -22.42 -3.99 20.47
C ALA A 96 -23.28 -4.17 19.21
N ARG A 97 -22.99 -5.24 18.47
CA ARG A 97 -23.75 -5.71 17.32
C ARG A 97 -24.01 -7.20 17.48
N SER A 98 -25.27 -7.60 17.39
CA SER A 98 -25.70 -9.01 17.50
C SER A 98 -25.50 -9.80 16.21
N SER A 99 -25.29 -9.11 15.08
CA SER A 99 -25.09 -9.70 13.76
C SER A 99 -23.67 -10.22 13.57
N ALA A 100 -23.54 -11.31 12.79
CA ALA A 100 -22.27 -11.87 12.35
C ALA A 100 -21.68 -11.13 11.13
N GLU A 101 -22.29 -10.02 10.70
CA GLU A 101 -21.79 -9.20 9.60
C GLU A 101 -20.39 -8.61 9.88
N PRO A 102 -19.56 -8.47 8.84
CA PRO A 102 -18.25 -7.83 8.99
C PRO A 102 -18.35 -6.41 9.55
N LEU A 103 -17.42 -6.05 10.43
CA LEU A 103 -17.22 -4.67 10.83
C LEU A 103 -16.61 -3.89 9.66
N VAL A 104 -17.36 -2.92 9.13
CA VAL A 104 -16.88 -2.03 8.06
C VAL A 104 -16.51 -0.68 8.63
N LEU A 105 -15.24 -0.29 8.45
CA LEU A 105 -14.76 1.07 8.70
C LEU A 105 -14.90 1.86 7.40
N SER A 106 -15.68 2.95 7.42
CA SER A 106 -15.97 3.74 6.22
C SER A 106 -15.76 5.23 6.44
N SER A 107 -15.32 5.91 5.38
CA SER A 107 -15.16 7.36 5.32
C SER A 107 -15.68 7.85 3.97
N ASP A 108 -16.34 9.00 3.97
CA ASP A 108 -16.93 9.67 2.81
C ASP A 108 -16.01 10.77 2.26
N ARG A 109 -14.76 10.80 2.70
CA ARG A 109 -13.76 11.82 2.41
C ARG A 109 -12.35 11.23 2.42
N ASP A 110 -11.41 11.99 1.89
CA ASP A 110 -9.99 11.66 1.96
C ASP A 110 -9.57 11.36 3.39
N THR A 111 -8.89 10.22 3.56
CA THR A 111 -8.54 9.68 4.87
C THR A 111 -7.09 9.24 4.87
N THR A 112 -6.36 9.66 5.89
CA THR A 112 -4.94 9.31 6.07
C THR A 112 -4.79 8.56 7.39
N TRP A 113 -4.11 7.43 7.36
CA TRP A 113 -3.64 6.73 8.57
C TRP A 113 -2.19 7.11 8.81
N ALA A 114 -1.95 7.96 9.82
CA ALA A 114 -0.61 8.43 10.18
C ALA A 114 -0.23 7.90 11.56
N VAL A 115 0.94 7.26 11.64
CA VAL A 115 1.49 6.70 12.89
C VAL A 115 2.95 7.16 13.02
N GLN A 116 3.33 7.71 14.18
CA GLN A 116 4.72 8.13 14.44
C GLN A 116 5.67 6.94 14.66
N GLY A 117 5.12 5.84 15.19
CA GLY A 117 5.83 4.59 15.42
C GLY A 117 5.54 3.54 14.35
N HIS A 118 5.43 2.29 14.79
CA HIS A 118 5.20 1.14 13.94
C HIS A 118 3.71 0.85 13.74
N LEU A 119 3.29 0.66 12.48
CA LEU A 119 1.95 0.20 12.12
C LEU A 119 2.02 -1.26 11.65
N ALA A 120 1.27 -2.15 12.32
CA ALA A 120 1.10 -3.54 11.90
C ALA A 120 -0.35 -3.77 11.44
N VAL A 121 -0.52 -4.33 10.24
CA VAL A 121 -1.82 -4.84 9.75
C VAL A 121 -1.70 -6.36 9.67
N ARG A 122 -2.56 -7.07 10.40
CA ARG A 122 -2.52 -8.53 10.51
C ARG A 122 -3.93 -9.09 10.43
N ALA A 123 -4.08 -10.21 9.73
CA ALA A 123 -5.30 -10.99 9.68
C ALA A 123 -4.94 -12.48 9.79
N THR A 124 -5.82 -13.28 10.39
CA THR A 124 -5.71 -14.76 10.36
C THR A 124 -6.09 -15.33 8.99
N GLY A 125 -6.98 -14.64 8.28
CA GLY A 125 -7.32 -14.89 6.88
C GLY A 125 -6.47 -14.04 5.92
N GLY A 126 -7.13 -13.40 4.95
CA GLY A 126 -6.48 -12.55 3.95
C GLY A 126 -6.40 -11.07 4.34
N VAL A 127 -5.56 -10.33 3.61
CA VAL A 127 -5.52 -8.86 3.62
C VAL A 127 -5.59 -8.39 2.17
N ASP A 128 -6.66 -7.68 1.83
CA ASP A 128 -6.85 -7.09 0.50
C ASP A 128 -6.51 -5.60 0.53
N LEU A 129 -5.67 -5.17 -0.41
CA LEU A 129 -5.33 -3.76 -0.64
C LEU A 129 -5.72 -3.40 -2.08
N ALA A 130 -6.75 -2.56 -2.21
CA ALA A 130 -7.29 -2.15 -3.50
C ALA A 130 -7.35 -0.62 -3.61
N GLY A 131 -7.04 -0.11 -4.80
CA GLY A 131 -7.23 1.28 -5.17
C GLY A 131 -7.74 1.35 -6.61
N ALA A 132 -8.79 2.12 -6.86
CA ALA A 132 -9.44 2.18 -8.17
C ALA A 132 -8.52 2.79 -9.25
N GLU A 133 -7.74 3.81 -8.89
CA GLU A 133 -6.83 4.49 -9.81
C GLU A 133 -5.37 4.08 -9.59
N GLN A 134 -4.93 4.01 -8.33
CA GLN A 134 -3.54 3.78 -8.01
C GLN A 134 -3.33 3.12 -6.65
N LEU A 135 -2.31 2.27 -6.58
CA LEU A 135 -1.72 1.76 -5.35
C LEU A 135 -0.23 2.10 -5.36
N ARG A 136 0.25 2.80 -4.33
CA ARG A 136 1.66 3.20 -4.20
C ARG A 136 2.26 2.63 -2.92
N LEU A 137 3.33 1.85 -3.07
CA LEU A 137 4.12 1.32 -1.97
C LEU A 137 5.50 1.97 -1.99
N LYS A 138 5.83 2.73 -0.95
CA LYS A 138 7.14 3.39 -0.81
C LYS A 138 7.76 2.98 0.51
N ALA A 139 8.92 2.34 0.43
CA ALA A 139 9.68 1.90 1.60
C ALA A 139 11.18 1.93 1.29
N GLY A 140 12.01 2.11 2.32
CA GLY A 140 13.45 1.89 2.20
C GLY A 140 13.80 0.41 2.03
N HIS A 141 12.95 -0.48 2.56
CA HIS A 141 13.05 -1.93 2.40
C HIS A 141 11.65 -2.52 2.21
N LEU A 142 11.46 -3.27 1.12
CA LEU A 142 10.24 -4.02 0.85
C LEU A 142 10.61 -5.50 0.77
N ARG A 143 9.99 -6.31 1.64
CA ARG A 143 10.12 -7.78 1.62
C ARG A 143 8.76 -8.39 1.39
N MET A 144 8.70 -9.29 0.42
CA MET A 144 7.53 -10.12 0.14
C MET A 144 7.93 -11.57 0.33
N GLU A 145 7.19 -12.28 1.15
CA GLU A 145 7.39 -13.71 1.40
C GLU A 145 6.06 -14.39 1.18
N ALA A 146 6.01 -15.24 0.16
CA ALA A 146 4.80 -15.91 -0.28
C ALA A 146 5.16 -17.22 -0.97
N GLN A 147 4.26 -18.20 -0.91
CA GLN A 147 4.38 -19.44 -1.67
C GLN A 147 4.11 -19.21 -3.17
N ARG A 148 3.30 -18.21 -3.51
CA ARG A 148 2.94 -17.84 -4.87
C ARG A 148 2.79 -16.33 -4.99
N VAL A 149 3.30 -15.78 -6.08
CA VAL A 149 3.12 -14.37 -6.47
C VAL A 149 2.67 -14.34 -7.92
N ASP A 150 1.48 -13.81 -8.16
CA ASP A 150 0.95 -13.56 -9.50
C ASP A 150 0.98 -12.06 -9.78
N ILE A 151 1.53 -11.68 -10.93
CA ILE A 151 1.57 -10.29 -11.41
C ILE A 151 0.87 -10.27 -12.76
N VAL A 152 -0.33 -9.69 -12.79
CA VAL A 152 -1.10 -9.48 -14.03
C VAL A 152 -1.07 -7.99 -14.34
N THR A 153 -0.42 -7.61 -15.43
CA THR A 153 -0.28 -6.21 -15.85
C THR A 153 -0.04 -6.12 -17.35
N ASP A 154 -0.53 -5.05 -17.97
CA ASP A 154 -0.20 -4.70 -19.35
C ASP A 154 1.27 -4.26 -19.49
N ARG A 155 1.84 -3.68 -18.43
CA ARG A 155 3.22 -3.18 -18.42
C ARG A 155 3.88 -3.40 -17.06
N LEU A 156 4.99 -4.12 -17.08
CA LEU A 156 5.88 -4.28 -15.93
C LEU A 156 7.19 -3.53 -16.18
N GLY A 157 7.57 -2.66 -15.25
CA GLY A 157 8.87 -1.97 -15.25
C GLY A 157 9.64 -2.29 -13.99
N VAL A 158 10.88 -2.78 -14.13
CA VAL A 158 11.80 -3.03 -13.01
C VAL A 158 13.06 -2.21 -13.25
N PHE A 159 13.25 -1.19 -12.44
CA PHE A 159 14.42 -0.31 -12.50
C PHE A 159 15.30 -0.60 -11.28
N SER A 160 16.44 -1.22 -11.51
CA SER A 160 17.36 -1.62 -10.45
C SER A 160 18.79 -1.43 -10.88
N ARG A 161 19.68 -1.18 -9.91
CA ARG A 161 21.13 -1.20 -10.12
C ARG A 161 21.68 -2.62 -10.09
N PHE A 162 21.00 -3.51 -9.38
CA PHE A 162 21.34 -4.91 -9.22
C PHE A 162 20.06 -5.72 -9.08
N ALA A 163 19.99 -6.83 -9.81
CA ALA A 163 18.92 -7.81 -9.72
C ALA A 163 19.53 -9.21 -9.74
N GLN A 164 19.03 -10.08 -8.88
CA GLN A 164 19.40 -11.49 -8.83
C GLN A 164 18.13 -12.32 -8.83
N TRP A 165 18.11 -13.32 -9.70
CA TRP A 165 17.03 -14.30 -9.79
C TRP A 165 17.64 -15.66 -9.48
N VAL A 166 17.13 -16.32 -8.44
CA VAL A 166 17.49 -17.69 -8.08
C VAL A 166 16.23 -18.52 -8.21
N ALA A 167 16.22 -19.41 -9.20
CA ALA A 167 15.08 -20.26 -9.50
C ALA A 167 15.57 -21.63 -9.92
N GLU A 168 14.82 -22.67 -9.54
CA GLU A 168 15.03 -24.03 -10.05
C GLU A 168 14.64 -24.12 -11.54
N ARG A 169 13.57 -23.43 -11.93
CA ARG A 169 13.06 -23.34 -13.30
C ARG A 169 12.64 -21.91 -13.60
N LEU A 170 13.08 -21.41 -14.76
CA LEU A 170 12.68 -20.11 -15.29
C LEU A 170 12.16 -20.34 -16.71
N GLU A 171 10.90 -19.98 -16.95
CA GLU A 171 10.26 -20.08 -18.25
C GLU A 171 9.79 -18.72 -18.72
N THR A 172 10.11 -18.40 -19.96
CA THR A 172 9.70 -17.17 -20.62
C THR A 172 9.04 -17.52 -21.93
N THR A 173 7.73 -17.29 -22.02
CA THR A 173 6.99 -17.40 -23.27
C THR A 173 6.67 -16.00 -23.76
N ALA A 174 7.21 -15.63 -24.92
CA ALA A 174 7.01 -14.31 -25.50
C ALA A 174 6.96 -14.41 -27.02
N THR A 175 6.08 -13.63 -27.65
CA THR A 175 6.05 -13.49 -29.12
C THR A 175 7.31 -12.81 -29.64
N SER A 176 7.89 -11.91 -28.85
CA SER A 176 9.18 -11.29 -29.15
C SER A 176 9.96 -11.05 -27.87
N LEU A 177 11.27 -11.30 -27.92
CA LEU A 177 12.20 -11.04 -26.83
C LEU A 177 13.38 -10.25 -27.38
N ARG A 178 13.60 -9.04 -26.85
CA ARG A 178 14.78 -8.24 -27.17
C ARG A 178 15.62 -8.08 -25.92
N GLN A 179 16.84 -8.62 -25.98
CA GLN A 179 17.84 -8.44 -24.94
C GLN A 179 18.92 -7.48 -25.43
N VAL A 180 19.22 -6.46 -24.64
CA VAL A 180 20.29 -5.49 -24.92
C VAL A 180 21.15 -5.37 -23.68
N SER A 181 22.46 -5.61 -23.83
CA SER A 181 23.42 -5.58 -22.75
C SER A 181 24.79 -5.18 -23.29
N GLN A 182 25.59 -4.47 -22.50
CA GLN A 182 26.99 -4.19 -22.85
C GLN A 182 27.84 -5.46 -22.80
N THR A 183 27.64 -6.29 -21.76
CA THR A 183 28.30 -7.58 -21.59
C THR A 183 27.24 -8.62 -21.25
N HIS A 184 27.27 -9.76 -21.94
CA HIS A 184 26.45 -10.91 -21.63
C HIS A 184 27.34 -12.15 -21.50
N THR A 185 27.29 -12.78 -20.33
CA THR A 185 28.03 -14.02 -20.06
C THR A 185 27.03 -15.07 -19.62
N MET A 186 27.07 -16.23 -20.27
CA MET A 186 26.21 -17.35 -19.94
C MET A 186 27.08 -18.57 -19.70
N HIS A 187 26.94 -19.17 -18.52
CA HIS A 187 27.56 -20.43 -18.19
C HIS A 187 26.47 -21.46 -17.94
N THR A 188 26.47 -22.52 -18.75
CA THR A 188 25.48 -23.59 -18.65
C THR A 188 26.12 -24.94 -18.90
N LYS A 189 25.60 -25.97 -18.25
CA LYS A 189 26.01 -27.36 -18.50
C LYS A 189 25.48 -27.87 -19.84
N GLY A 190 24.28 -27.44 -20.23
CA GLY A 190 23.64 -27.79 -21.50
C GLY A 190 23.03 -26.56 -22.14
N TYR A 191 23.29 -26.37 -23.44
CA TYR A 191 22.72 -25.29 -24.21
C TYR A 191 22.12 -25.87 -25.49
N HIS A 192 20.81 -25.76 -25.64
CA HIS A 192 20.11 -26.12 -26.85
C HIS A 192 19.40 -24.89 -27.38
N ARG A 193 19.71 -24.54 -28.63
CA ARG A 193 19.10 -23.42 -29.33
C ARG A 193 18.58 -23.94 -30.66
N GLN A 194 17.31 -23.69 -30.91
CA GLN A 194 16.66 -23.95 -32.20
C GLN A 194 16.17 -22.61 -32.75
N VAL A 195 16.40 -22.39 -34.04
CA VAL A 195 15.96 -21.19 -34.76
C VAL A 195 15.39 -21.64 -36.09
N ASP A 196 14.09 -21.44 -36.31
CA ASP A 196 13.41 -21.99 -37.48
C ASP A 196 13.61 -21.17 -38.75
N GLU A 197 13.74 -19.84 -38.64
CA GLU A 197 13.88 -18.94 -39.79
C GLU A 197 15.32 -18.46 -40.01
N LEU A 198 15.80 -17.53 -39.19
CA LEU A 198 17.10 -16.89 -39.38
C LEU A 198 17.83 -16.67 -38.07
N GLU A 199 19.02 -17.25 -37.99
CA GLU A 199 20.04 -16.84 -37.04
C GLU A 199 21.08 -15.96 -37.74
N SER A 200 21.16 -14.69 -37.38
CA SER A 200 22.19 -13.77 -37.86
C SER A 200 23.12 -13.37 -36.70
N VAL A 201 24.35 -13.85 -36.73
CA VAL A 201 25.41 -13.44 -35.79
C VAL A 201 26.35 -12.46 -36.47
N ARG A 202 26.52 -11.27 -35.89
CA ARG A 202 27.55 -10.30 -36.29
C ARG A 202 28.43 -10.06 -35.09
N ALA A 203 29.69 -10.46 -35.18
CA ALA A 203 30.65 -10.35 -34.10
C ALA A 203 32.01 -9.95 -34.64
N GLY A 204 32.79 -9.26 -33.80
CA GLY A 204 34.19 -8.98 -34.11
C GLY A 204 35.03 -10.27 -34.16
N HIS A 205 34.77 -11.21 -33.26
CA HIS A 205 35.37 -12.55 -33.21
C HIS A 205 34.32 -13.58 -32.82
N ILE A 206 34.38 -14.77 -33.42
CA ILE A 206 33.61 -15.95 -33.02
C ILE A 206 34.63 -17.05 -32.75
N ASP A 207 34.63 -17.58 -31.52
CA ASP A 207 35.46 -18.72 -31.12
C ASP A 207 34.53 -19.90 -30.78
N LEU A 208 34.65 -20.98 -31.54
CA LEU A 208 33.89 -22.21 -31.36
C LEU A 208 34.87 -23.34 -31.04
N ARG A 209 34.74 -23.90 -29.85
CA ARG A 209 35.57 -25.02 -29.39
C ARG A 209 34.69 -26.16 -28.89
N ALA A 210 34.79 -27.30 -29.55
CA ALA A 210 34.21 -28.56 -29.08
C ALA A 210 35.33 -29.49 -28.59
N ARG A 211 35.06 -30.29 -27.55
CA ARG A 211 36.01 -31.31 -27.05
C ARG A 211 36.01 -32.58 -27.90
N GLU A 212 34.83 -32.96 -28.39
CA GLU A 212 34.63 -34.23 -29.10
C GLU A 212 34.29 -33.99 -30.57
N MET A 213 33.22 -33.27 -30.86
CA MET A 213 32.73 -33.06 -32.23
C MET A 213 32.15 -31.67 -32.41
N LEU A 214 32.54 -31.00 -33.49
CA LEU A 214 31.85 -29.83 -34.04
C LEU A 214 31.23 -30.24 -35.38
N HIS A 215 29.91 -30.17 -35.50
CA HIS A 215 29.19 -30.50 -36.72
C HIS A 215 28.55 -29.24 -37.30
N ILE A 216 28.90 -28.91 -38.55
CA ILE A 216 28.32 -27.81 -39.32
C ILE A 216 27.72 -28.44 -40.57
N HIS A 217 26.39 -28.37 -40.70
CA HIS A 217 25.66 -28.92 -41.84
C HIS A 217 24.77 -27.84 -42.45
N ALA A 218 24.85 -27.67 -43.76
CA ALA A 218 24.01 -26.77 -44.52
C ALA A 218 23.91 -27.26 -45.97
N GLN A 219 22.79 -26.98 -46.65
CA GLN A 219 22.69 -27.22 -48.08
C GLN A 219 23.72 -26.38 -48.87
N HIS A 220 23.98 -25.15 -48.40
CA HIS A 220 24.99 -24.26 -48.97
C HIS A 220 25.77 -23.61 -47.83
N SER A 221 27.11 -23.68 -47.90
CA SER A 221 28.01 -23.01 -46.96
C SER A 221 29.04 -22.18 -47.74
N VAL A 222 29.33 -20.98 -47.26
CA VAL A 222 30.30 -20.07 -47.87
C VAL A 222 31.23 -19.58 -46.78
N ILE A 223 32.50 -19.99 -46.87
CA ILE A 223 33.58 -19.51 -45.99
C ILE A 223 34.50 -18.63 -46.83
N LYS A 224 34.67 -17.37 -46.44
CA LYS A 224 35.54 -16.40 -47.12
C LYS A 224 36.52 -15.81 -46.12
N SER A 225 37.80 -15.78 -46.49
CA SER A 225 38.85 -15.07 -45.75
C SER A 225 39.68 -14.26 -46.73
N ARG A 226 40.14 -13.07 -46.30
CA ARG A 226 41.05 -12.24 -47.09
C ARG A 226 42.50 -12.70 -46.97
N GLU A 227 42.87 -13.25 -45.82
CA GLU A 227 44.26 -13.57 -45.49
C GLU A 227 44.50 -15.07 -45.44
N LEU A 228 43.81 -15.79 -44.54
CA LEU A 228 44.05 -17.22 -44.34
C LEU A 228 42.76 -17.95 -43.97
N VAL A 229 42.57 -19.11 -44.59
CA VAL A 229 41.76 -20.20 -44.05
C VAL A 229 42.74 -21.34 -43.77
N LYS A 230 42.78 -21.83 -42.53
CA LYS A 230 43.58 -22.99 -42.15
C LYS A 230 42.66 -24.13 -41.72
N ILE A 231 42.82 -25.28 -42.35
CA ILE A 231 42.10 -26.51 -42.01
C ILE A 231 43.17 -27.57 -41.80
N ASP A 232 43.28 -28.07 -40.57
CA ASP A 232 44.22 -29.13 -40.20
C ASP A 232 43.43 -30.33 -39.68
N GLY A 233 43.84 -31.53 -40.07
CA GLY A 233 43.25 -32.77 -39.58
C GLY A 233 43.99 -33.99 -40.12
N THR A 234 43.87 -35.12 -39.43
CA THR A 234 44.43 -36.40 -39.90
C THR A 234 43.85 -36.82 -41.24
N GLN A 235 42.57 -36.47 -41.50
CA GLN A 235 41.90 -36.72 -42.77
C GLN A 235 41.00 -35.52 -43.12
N ILE A 236 41.13 -35.02 -44.35
CA ILE A 236 40.25 -34.00 -44.94
C ILE A 236 39.70 -34.58 -46.24
N GLN A 237 38.37 -34.67 -46.34
CA GLN A 237 37.68 -35.09 -47.56
C GLN A 237 36.99 -33.89 -48.19
N VAL A 238 37.27 -33.64 -49.46
CA VAL A 238 36.67 -32.57 -50.26
C VAL A 238 36.09 -33.22 -51.50
N GLY A 239 34.79 -33.00 -51.76
CA GLY A 239 34.05 -33.60 -52.87
C GLY A 239 32.82 -32.79 -53.21
#